data_AF-A0A1S2WVH4-F1
#
_entry.id   AF-A0A1S2WVH4-F1
#
_cell.length_a   1.000
_cell.length_b   1.000
_cell.length_c   1.000
_cell.angle_alpha   90.00
_cell.angle_beta   90.00
_cell.angle_gamma   90.00
#
_symmetry.space_group_name_H-M   'P 1'
#
loop_
_entity.id
_entity.type
_entity.pdbx_description
1 polymer ?
#
loop_
_entity_poly.entity_id
_entity_poly.type
_entity_poly.pdbx_seq_one_letter_code
_entity_poly.pdbx_strand_id
1 'polypeptide(L)'
;MNYLYEWLIRPYHNYDAYMIYLEAIAASIGVASVICAYKRSIFVYIFGFISALIYVYLLYSWELFGDMILNCYFLLANIVGFFAWSKHIEKNSKTIIKIKKATVSEKNKALIIFILTVSVTPFLYAYQKNTTILNLPTYSYVDSFLTATCFSALYFQITRSINAWYLWITADIIYIPLFVYKGVGITAIQYLIFLTLVYFTLRKWQITLKRQQNTNVDNIIMLN
;
A
#
# COMPACT_ATOMS: atom_id res chain seq x y z
N MET A 1 -2.50 -27.00 21.92
CA MET A 1 -1.92 -26.53 20.64
C MET A 1 -1.93 -25.00 20.66
N ASN A 2 -0.78 -24.35 20.59
CA ASN A 2 -0.71 -22.88 20.58
C ASN A 2 -0.81 -22.41 19.12
N TYR A 3 -2.01 -22.07 18.66
CA TYR A 3 -2.27 -21.68 17.27
C TYR A 3 -1.39 -20.52 16.77
N LEU A 4 -1.01 -19.60 17.66
CA LEU A 4 -0.09 -18.51 17.33
C LEU A 4 1.31 -19.03 16.96
N TYR A 5 1.82 -20.02 17.69
CA TYR A 5 3.10 -20.65 17.37
C TYR A 5 3.05 -21.38 16.03
N GLU A 6 1.98 -22.14 15.80
CA GLU A 6 1.80 -22.93 14.58
C GLU A 6 1.72 -22.06 13.32
N TRP A 7 1.10 -20.89 13.40
CA TRP A 7 0.84 -20.07 12.22
C TRP A 7 1.87 -18.95 12.01
N LEU A 8 2.44 -18.40 13.08
CA LEU A 8 3.40 -17.28 12.98
C LEU A 8 4.87 -17.72 13.06
N ILE A 9 5.17 -18.80 13.77
CA ILE A 9 6.56 -19.16 14.10
C ILE A 9 6.99 -20.42 13.35
N ARG A 10 6.12 -21.44 13.28
CA ARG A 10 6.44 -22.72 12.64
C ARG A 10 6.94 -22.61 11.19
N PRO A 11 6.38 -21.74 10.31
CA PRO A 11 6.86 -21.61 8.95
C PRO A 11 8.35 -21.23 8.85
N TYR A 12 8.85 -20.45 9.83
CA TYR A 12 10.23 -19.96 9.85
C TYR A 12 11.28 -21.02 10.19
N HIS A 13 10.90 -22.20 10.71
CA HIS A 13 11.86 -23.30 10.92
C HIS A 13 12.44 -23.83 9.61
N ASN A 14 11.75 -23.61 8.50
CA ASN A 14 12.19 -24.03 7.17
C ASN A 14 12.90 -22.91 6.40
N TYR A 15 13.02 -21.71 6.99
CA TYR A 15 13.58 -20.55 6.31
C TYR A 15 15.04 -20.36 6.71
N ASP A 16 15.90 -20.03 5.75
CA ASP A 16 17.26 -19.62 6.04
C ASP A 16 17.27 -18.33 6.87
N ALA A 17 18.18 -18.24 7.84
CA ALA A 17 18.24 -17.10 8.77
C ALA A 17 18.34 -15.74 8.04
N TYR A 18 19.06 -15.67 6.92
CA TYR A 18 19.20 -14.43 6.15
C TYR A 18 17.87 -13.95 5.55
N MET A 19 16.96 -14.86 5.18
CA MET A 19 15.63 -14.49 4.67
C MET A 19 14.79 -13.84 5.77
N ILE A 20 14.89 -14.35 7.00
CA ILE A 20 14.19 -13.80 8.17
C ILE A 20 14.69 -12.38 8.47
N TYR A 21 16.02 -12.18 8.46
CA TYR A 21 16.60 -10.85 8.65
C TYR A 21 16.22 -9.88 7.52
N LEU A 22 16.24 -10.33 6.26
CA LEU A 22 15.81 -9.52 5.12
C LEU A 22 14.33 -9.13 5.24
N GLU A 23 13.46 -10.06 5.61
CA GLU A 23 12.03 -9.76 5.83
C GLU A 23 11.85 -8.73 6.94
N ALA A 24 12.52 -8.89 8.09
CA ALA A 24 12.44 -7.94 9.19
C ALA A 24 12.94 -6.54 8.79
N ILE A 25 14.02 -6.45 8.01
CA ILE A 25 14.55 -5.18 7.48
C ILE A 25 13.53 -4.57 6.50
N ALA A 26 13.04 -5.34 5.53
CA ALA A 26 12.06 -4.88 4.55
C ALA A 26 10.79 -4.36 5.23
N ALA A 27 10.30 -5.08 6.24
CA ALA A 27 9.14 -4.72 7.04
C ALA A 27 9.37 -3.42 7.80
N SER A 28 10.51 -3.28 8.46
CA SER A 28 10.88 -2.07 9.22
C SER A 28 10.98 -0.83 8.32
N ILE A 29 11.58 -0.97 7.14
CA ILE A 29 11.65 0.10 6.13
C ILE A 29 10.24 0.44 5.60
N GLY A 30 9.39 -0.57 5.40
CA GLY A 30 7.99 -0.38 5.06
C GLY A 30 7.25 0.44 6.10
N VAL A 31 7.44 0.14 7.39
CA VAL A 31 6.87 0.91 8.51
C VAL A 31 7.38 2.35 8.50
N ALA A 32 8.68 2.56 8.27
CA ALA A 32 9.25 3.90 8.14
C ALA A 32 8.63 4.69 6.96
N SER A 33 8.31 4.03 5.84
CA SER A 33 7.60 4.63 4.72
C SER A 33 6.22 5.17 5.15
N VAL A 34 5.41 4.35 5.81
CA VAL A 34 4.06 4.77 6.26
C VAL A 34 4.14 5.90 7.29
N ILE A 35 5.13 5.88 8.19
CA ILE A 35 5.39 6.99 9.12
C ILE A 35 5.73 8.28 8.36
N CYS A 36 6.48 8.21 7.25
CA CYS A 36 6.73 9.38 6.41
C CYS A 36 5.44 9.89 5.75
N ALA A 37 4.54 8.98 5.35
CA ALA A 37 3.23 9.32 4.81
C ALA A 37 2.34 10.03 5.86
N TYR A 38 2.37 9.56 7.11
CA TYR A 38 1.77 10.24 8.27
C TYR A 38 2.31 11.67 8.46
N LYS A 39 3.60 11.87 8.19
CA LYS A 39 4.25 13.20 8.21
C LYS A 39 4.03 14.02 6.94
N ARG A 40 3.34 13.49 5.92
CA ARG A 40 3.19 14.08 4.57
C ARG A 40 4.53 14.36 3.90
N SER A 41 5.53 13.54 4.21
CA SER A 41 6.91 13.70 3.72
C SER A 41 7.12 12.91 2.44
N ILE A 42 7.88 13.49 1.50
CA ILE A 42 8.27 12.83 0.25
C ILE A 42 9.09 11.54 0.44
N PHE A 43 9.75 11.37 1.60
CA PHE A 43 10.53 10.16 1.91
C PHE A 43 9.70 8.88 1.96
N VAL A 44 8.36 8.97 2.01
CA VAL A 44 7.45 7.82 1.84
C VAL A 44 7.83 6.98 0.63
N TYR A 45 8.17 7.61 -0.49
CA TYR A 45 8.47 6.90 -1.73
C TYR A 45 9.87 6.31 -1.76
N ILE A 46 10.85 6.91 -1.08
CA ILE A 46 12.21 6.38 -1.02
C ILE A 46 12.23 5.10 -0.16
N PHE A 47 11.67 5.17 1.05
CA PHE A 47 11.55 4.00 1.91
C PHE A 47 10.62 2.95 1.29
N GLY A 48 9.51 3.36 0.67
CA GLY A 48 8.59 2.47 -0.01
C GLY A 48 9.27 1.70 -1.15
N PHE A 49 10.10 2.37 -1.95
CA PHE A 49 10.88 1.75 -3.02
C PHE A 49 11.86 0.70 -2.48
N ILE A 50 12.65 1.04 -1.45
CA ILE A 50 13.63 0.11 -0.86
C ILE A 50 12.93 -1.12 -0.26
N SER A 51 11.84 -0.92 0.49
CA SER A 51 11.06 -2.01 1.06
C SER A 51 10.48 -2.93 -0.02
N ALA A 52 9.82 -2.36 -1.02
CA ALA A 52 9.25 -3.12 -2.13
C ALA A 52 10.33 -3.90 -2.92
N LEU A 53 11.53 -3.33 -3.08
CA LEU A 53 12.62 -3.99 -3.80
C LEU A 53 13.08 -5.27 -3.10
N ILE A 54 13.21 -5.22 -1.77
CA ILE A 54 13.56 -6.38 -0.97
C ILE A 54 12.42 -7.40 -0.99
N TYR A 55 11.15 -6.94 -0.90
CA TYR A 55 9.98 -7.82 -0.98
C TYR A 55 9.84 -8.53 -2.32
N VAL A 56 10.19 -7.91 -3.45
CA VAL A 56 10.21 -8.59 -4.76
C VAL A 56 11.14 -9.81 -4.70
N TYR A 57 12.33 -9.66 -4.11
CA TYR A 57 13.27 -10.78 -3.96
C TYR A 57 12.73 -11.87 -3.03
N LEU A 58 12.21 -11.52 -1.86
CA LEU A 58 11.68 -12.48 -0.89
C LEU A 58 10.48 -13.26 -1.45
N LEU A 59 9.53 -12.56 -2.07
CA LEU A 59 8.31 -13.17 -2.61
C LEU A 59 8.60 -14.05 -3.84
N TYR A 60 9.64 -13.72 -4.62
CA TYR A 60 10.14 -14.62 -5.65
C TYR A 60 10.67 -15.92 -5.05
N SER A 61 11.50 -15.84 -4.01
CA SER A 61 12.05 -17.02 -3.33
C SER A 61 11.00 -17.88 -2.64
N TRP A 62 9.89 -17.30 -2.18
CA TRP A 62 8.76 -18.04 -1.59
C TRP A 62 7.72 -18.50 -2.61
N GLU A 63 7.98 -18.32 -3.91
CA GLU A 63 7.06 -18.65 -5.01
C GLU A 63 5.69 -17.95 -4.91
N LEU A 64 5.63 -16.83 -4.20
CA LEU A 64 4.45 -15.98 -4.03
C LEU A 64 4.37 -14.96 -5.17
N PHE A 65 4.28 -15.45 -6.40
CA PHE A 65 4.36 -14.63 -7.62
C PHE A 65 3.28 -13.54 -7.72
N GLY A 66 2.08 -13.79 -7.17
CA GLY A 66 0.99 -12.80 -7.15
C GLY A 66 1.37 -11.54 -6.36
N ASP A 67 1.84 -11.74 -5.13
CA ASP A 67 2.29 -10.65 -4.27
C ASP A 67 3.60 -10.02 -4.80
N MET A 68 4.46 -10.81 -5.45
CA MET A 68 5.68 -10.31 -6.10
C MET A 68 5.35 -9.30 -7.21
N ILE A 69 4.40 -9.62 -8.10
CA ILE A 69 3.95 -8.72 -9.18
C ILE A 69 3.39 -7.42 -8.60
N LEU A 70 2.61 -7.51 -7.52
CA LEU A 70 2.12 -6.33 -6.82
C LEU A 70 3.27 -5.47 -6.27
N ASN A 71 4.31 -6.08 -5.71
CA ASN A 71 5.49 -5.35 -5.23
C ASN A 71 6.32 -4.74 -6.37
N CYS A 72 6.41 -5.40 -7.54
CA CYS A 72 6.97 -4.80 -8.75
C CYS A 72 6.19 -3.55 -9.19
N TYR A 73 4.86 -3.59 -9.10
CA TYR A 73 4.03 -2.42 -9.34
C TYR A 73 4.29 -1.32 -8.31
N PHE A 74 4.45 -1.66 -7.03
CA PHE A 74 4.82 -0.72 -5.98
C PHE A 74 6.15 -0.01 -6.27
N LEU A 75 7.16 -0.71 -6.81
CA LEU A 75 8.41 -0.07 -7.22
C LEU A 75 8.18 1.06 -8.24
N LEU A 76 7.46 0.77 -9.31
CA LEU A 76 7.14 1.75 -10.35
C LEU A 76 6.30 2.91 -9.80
N ALA A 77 5.28 2.59 -9.00
CA ALA A 77 4.41 3.58 -8.39
C ALA A 77 5.18 4.49 -7.41
N ASN A 78 6.17 3.97 -6.68
CA ASN A 78 7.01 4.78 -5.80
C ASN A 78 7.85 5.81 -6.59
N ILE A 79 8.42 5.41 -7.74
CA ILE A 79 9.14 6.32 -8.63
C ILE A 79 8.20 7.43 -9.12
N VAL A 80 7.04 7.06 -9.67
CA VAL A 80 6.04 8.02 -10.19
C VAL A 80 5.55 8.95 -9.08
N GLY A 81 5.28 8.40 -7.91
CA GLY A 81 4.83 9.14 -6.74
C GLY A 81 5.84 10.15 -6.24
N PHE A 82 7.13 9.80 -6.23
CA PHE A 82 8.22 10.70 -5.86
C PHE A 82 8.24 11.94 -6.76
N PHE A 83 8.18 11.75 -8.08
CA PHE A 83 8.14 12.88 -9.04
C PHE A 83 6.85 13.69 -8.94
N ALA A 84 5.70 13.03 -8.74
CA ALA A 84 4.42 13.71 -8.59
C ALA A 84 4.35 14.58 -7.33
N TRP A 85 4.87 14.10 -6.20
CA TRP A 85 4.88 14.83 -4.94
C TRP A 85 5.93 15.94 -4.91
N SER A 86 7.07 15.75 -5.57
CA SER A 86 8.13 16.77 -5.71
C SER A 86 7.60 18.09 -6.26
N LYS A 87 6.61 18.04 -7.17
CA LYS A 87 5.99 19.24 -7.77
C LYS A 87 5.03 19.99 -6.83
N HIS A 88 4.74 19.44 -5.66
CA HIS A 88 3.63 19.86 -4.80
C HIS A 88 4.04 20.08 -3.34
N ILE A 89 5.33 20.33 -3.13
CA ILE A 89 5.91 20.75 -1.85
C ILE A 89 5.32 22.11 -1.45
N GLU A 90 4.93 22.26 -0.18
CA GLU A 90 4.43 23.50 0.39
C GLU A 90 5.49 24.62 0.30
N LYS A 91 5.10 25.86 -0.05
CA LYS A 91 6.03 27.00 -0.21
C LYS A 91 6.93 27.26 1.02
N ASN A 92 6.44 26.92 2.22
CA ASN A 92 7.15 27.13 3.49
C ASN A 92 7.79 25.85 4.06
N SER A 93 7.89 24.78 3.27
CA SER A 93 8.50 23.52 3.69
C SER A 93 9.37 22.96 2.57
N LYS A 94 10.41 22.20 2.92
CA LYS A 94 11.22 21.47 1.94
C LYS A 94 10.68 20.06 1.64
N THR A 95 9.76 19.55 2.47
CA THR A 95 9.37 18.13 2.42
C THR A 95 7.88 17.88 2.60
N ILE A 96 7.10 18.84 3.11
CA ILE A 96 5.68 18.67 3.42
C ILE A 96 4.83 18.94 2.17
N ILE A 97 3.92 18.02 1.88
CA ILE A 97 3.07 18.07 0.69
C ILE A 97 1.66 18.59 1.00
N LYS A 98 1.13 19.45 0.11
CA LYS A 98 -0.29 19.88 0.15
C LYS A 98 -1.20 18.71 -0.20
N ILE A 99 -2.20 18.45 0.64
CA ILE A 99 -3.16 17.36 0.46
C ILE A 99 -4.49 17.90 -0.06
N LYS A 100 -5.33 17.03 -0.63
CA LYS A 100 -6.65 17.42 -1.15
C LYS A 100 -7.69 16.33 -0.96
N LYS A 101 -8.96 16.69 -1.18
CA LYS A 101 -10.04 15.73 -1.44
C LYS A 101 -10.01 15.34 -2.92
N ALA A 102 -10.34 14.09 -3.23
CA ALA A 102 -10.47 13.67 -4.63
C ALA A 102 -11.61 14.41 -5.33
N THR A 103 -11.37 14.83 -6.56
CA THR A 103 -12.43 15.29 -7.47
C THR A 103 -13.26 14.11 -7.98
N VAL A 104 -14.43 14.37 -8.56
CA VAL A 104 -15.27 13.34 -9.19
C VAL A 104 -14.51 12.61 -10.30
N SER A 105 -13.74 13.35 -11.12
CA SER A 105 -12.90 12.76 -12.18
C SER A 105 -11.85 11.80 -11.62
N GLU A 106 -11.21 12.13 -10.49
CA GLU A 106 -10.22 11.26 -9.85
C GLU A 106 -10.88 10.01 -9.25
N LYS A 107 -12.08 10.13 -8.68
CA LYS A 107 -12.85 8.96 -8.22
C LYS A 107 -13.20 8.04 -9.38
N ASN A 108 -13.66 8.58 -10.51
CA ASN A 108 -13.97 7.79 -11.70
C ASN A 108 -12.72 7.09 -12.25
N LYS A 109 -11.57 7.78 -12.31
CA LYS A 109 -10.30 7.16 -12.72
C LYS A 109 -9.88 6.03 -11.77
N ALA A 110 -9.97 6.23 -10.46
CA ALA A 110 -9.67 5.19 -9.48
C ALA A 110 -10.61 3.98 -9.60
N LEU A 111 -11.89 4.21 -9.91
CA LEU A 111 -12.87 3.16 -10.15
C LEU A 111 -12.58 2.40 -11.45
N ILE A 112 -12.20 3.10 -12.53
CA ILE A 112 -11.77 2.47 -13.79
C ILE A 112 -10.53 1.61 -13.56
N ILE A 113 -9.53 2.11 -12.84
CA ILE A 113 -8.34 1.34 -12.46
C ILE A 113 -8.76 0.08 -11.69
N PHE A 114 -9.65 0.22 -10.71
CA PHE A 114 -10.14 -0.90 -9.91
C PHE A 114 -10.81 -1.97 -10.78
N ILE A 115 -11.79 -1.58 -11.60
CA ILE A 115 -12.56 -2.49 -12.46
C ILE A 115 -11.63 -3.15 -13.48
N LEU A 116 -10.72 -2.40 -14.09
CA LEU A 116 -9.76 -2.95 -15.04
C LEU A 116 -8.85 -3.98 -14.37
N THR A 117 -8.29 -3.66 -13.20
CA THR A 117 -7.38 -4.57 -12.49
C THR A 117 -8.09 -5.83 -12.01
N VAL A 118 -9.30 -5.72 -11.43
CA VAL A 118 -10.05 -6.92 -10.98
C VAL A 118 -10.51 -7.77 -12.17
N SER A 119 -10.75 -7.16 -13.33
CA SER A 119 -11.12 -7.90 -14.54
C SER A 119 -9.92 -8.59 -15.16
N VAL A 120 -8.76 -7.94 -15.25
CA VAL A 120 -7.57 -8.45 -15.95
C VAL A 120 -6.76 -9.45 -15.11
N THR A 121 -6.64 -9.22 -13.80
CA THR A 121 -5.76 -10.05 -12.95
C THR A 121 -6.14 -11.54 -12.90
N PRO A 122 -7.41 -11.96 -12.88
CA PRO A 122 -7.75 -13.38 -12.96
C PRO A 122 -7.34 -14.03 -14.28
N PHE A 123 -7.37 -13.30 -15.41
CA PHE A 123 -6.87 -13.84 -16.69
C PHE A 123 -5.36 -14.09 -16.64
N LEU A 124 -4.60 -13.18 -16.01
CA LEU A 124 -3.15 -13.36 -15.84
C LEU A 124 -2.86 -14.60 -14.98
N TYR A 125 -3.59 -14.79 -13.88
CA TYR A 125 -3.45 -15.97 -13.03
C TYR A 125 -3.85 -17.26 -13.75
N ALA A 126 -4.94 -17.24 -14.52
CA ALA A 126 -5.41 -18.37 -15.31
C ALA A 126 -4.36 -18.79 -16.36
N TYR A 127 -3.80 -17.80 -17.07
CA TYR A 127 -2.71 -18.01 -18.03
C TYR A 127 -1.47 -18.60 -17.37
N GLN A 128 -1.02 -18.03 -16.25
CA GLN A 128 0.16 -18.50 -15.51
C GLN A 128 0.00 -19.95 -15.03
N LYS A 129 -1.19 -20.32 -14.54
CA LYS A 129 -1.48 -21.66 -14.03
C LYS A 129 -1.93 -22.64 -15.11
N ASN A 130 -1.92 -22.23 -16.38
CA ASN A 130 -2.40 -23.00 -17.52
C ASN A 130 -3.79 -23.61 -17.27
N THR A 131 -4.70 -22.82 -16.69
CA THR A 131 -6.05 -23.22 -16.29
C THR A 131 -7.08 -22.20 -16.75
N THR A 132 -8.36 -22.50 -16.59
CA THR A 132 -9.44 -21.53 -16.85
C THR A 132 -9.71 -20.69 -15.60
N ILE A 133 -10.27 -19.49 -15.80
CA ILE A 133 -10.61 -18.59 -14.68
C ILE A 133 -11.53 -19.29 -13.67
N LEU A 134 -12.44 -20.15 -14.13
CA LEU A 134 -13.40 -20.88 -13.27
C LEU A 134 -12.74 -21.93 -12.37
N ASN A 135 -11.53 -22.39 -12.74
CA ASN A 135 -10.77 -23.40 -12.01
C ASN A 135 -9.69 -22.78 -11.12
N LEU A 136 -9.67 -21.45 -10.97
CA LEU A 136 -8.74 -20.79 -10.06
C LEU A 136 -9.13 -21.04 -8.61
N PRO A 137 -8.16 -21.26 -7.71
CA PRO A 137 -8.45 -21.40 -6.30
C PRO A 137 -8.97 -20.07 -5.73
N THR A 138 -9.84 -20.15 -4.71
CA THR A 138 -10.56 -19.00 -4.16
C THR A 138 -9.65 -17.84 -3.75
N TYR A 139 -8.45 -18.14 -3.24
CA TYR A 139 -7.47 -17.12 -2.85
C TYR A 139 -7.00 -16.25 -4.01
N SER A 140 -7.01 -16.74 -5.26
CA SER A 140 -6.61 -15.95 -6.43
C SER A 140 -7.59 -14.80 -6.72
N TYR A 141 -8.88 -14.98 -6.44
CA TYR A 141 -9.86 -13.87 -6.57
C TYR A 141 -9.70 -12.83 -5.46
N VAL A 142 -9.36 -13.28 -4.24
CA VAL A 142 -9.03 -12.38 -3.12
C VAL A 142 -7.78 -11.56 -3.45
N ASP A 143 -6.73 -12.18 -3.97
CA ASP A 143 -5.52 -11.50 -4.45
C ASP A 143 -5.82 -10.51 -5.57
N SER A 144 -6.70 -10.85 -6.52
CA SER A 144 -7.16 -9.93 -7.58
C SER A 144 -7.87 -8.69 -7.02
N PHE A 145 -8.77 -8.87 -6.05
CA PHE A 145 -9.46 -7.77 -5.38
C PHE A 145 -8.49 -6.88 -4.59
N LEU A 146 -7.54 -7.48 -3.87
CA LEU A 146 -6.50 -6.78 -3.14
C LEU A 146 -5.61 -5.96 -4.08
N THR A 147 -5.16 -6.56 -5.19
CA THR A 147 -4.35 -5.89 -6.21
C THR A 147 -5.08 -4.66 -6.76
N ALA A 148 -6.36 -4.81 -7.12
CA ALA A 148 -7.19 -3.70 -7.59
C ALA A 148 -7.33 -2.61 -6.52
N THR A 149 -7.54 -2.99 -5.26
CA THR A 149 -7.64 -2.07 -4.12
C THR A 149 -6.34 -1.27 -3.96
N CYS A 150 -5.19 -1.95 -3.97
CA CYS A 150 -3.87 -1.33 -3.82
C CYS A 150 -3.52 -0.40 -5.00
N PHE A 151 -3.87 -0.77 -6.23
CA PHE A 151 -3.65 0.08 -7.40
C PHE A 151 -4.45 1.39 -7.30
N SER A 152 -5.73 1.30 -6.92
CA SER A 152 -6.57 2.48 -6.69
C SER A 152 -6.12 3.29 -5.47
N ALA A 153 -5.64 2.64 -4.40
CA ALA A 153 -5.06 3.31 -3.23
C ALA A 153 -3.83 4.12 -3.61
N LEU A 154 -2.91 3.53 -4.38
CA LEU A 154 -1.71 4.19 -4.88
C LEU A 154 -2.04 5.36 -5.79
N TYR A 155 -3.02 5.22 -6.68
CA TYR A 155 -3.48 6.34 -7.51
C TYR A 155 -3.93 7.53 -6.65
N PHE A 156 -4.73 7.28 -5.61
CA PHE A 156 -5.13 8.33 -4.68
C PHE A 156 -3.96 8.90 -3.88
N GLN A 157 -3.00 8.06 -3.48
CA GLN A 157 -1.83 8.52 -2.74
C GLN A 157 -0.94 9.43 -3.59
N ILE A 158 -0.66 9.04 -4.85
CA ILE A 158 0.11 9.83 -5.81
C ILE A 158 -0.58 11.17 -6.08
N THR A 159 -1.91 11.17 -6.21
CA THR A 159 -2.72 12.40 -6.36
C THR A 159 -2.92 13.17 -5.06
N ARG A 160 -2.34 12.72 -3.93
CA ARG A 160 -2.40 13.36 -2.60
C ARG A 160 -3.81 13.45 -2.03
N SER A 161 -4.66 12.50 -2.43
CA SER A 161 -6.04 12.39 -1.99
C SER A 161 -6.14 11.62 -0.67
N ILE A 162 -6.97 12.12 0.23
CA ILE A 162 -7.30 11.41 1.48
C ILE A 162 -7.99 10.06 1.27
N ASN A 163 -8.56 9.82 0.08
CA ASN A 163 -9.26 8.57 -0.22
C ASN A 163 -8.33 7.35 -0.22
N ALA A 164 -7.02 7.56 -0.41
CA ALA A 164 -6.02 6.50 -0.36
C ALA A 164 -6.11 5.70 0.94
N TRP A 165 -6.25 6.40 2.08
CA TRP A 165 -6.19 5.78 3.40
C TRP A 165 -7.37 4.86 3.69
N TYR A 166 -8.56 5.14 3.13
CA TYR A 166 -9.68 4.21 3.27
C TYR A 166 -9.42 2.90 2.51
N LEU A 167 -8.82 2.97 1.32
CA LEU A 167 -8.47 1.78 0.56
C LEU A 167 -7.31 1.01 1.20
N TRP A 168 -6.32 1.71 1.77
CA TRP A 168 -5.25 1.07 2.54
C TRP A 168 -5.78 0.31 3.76
N ILE A 169 -6.73 0.89 4.52
CA ILE A 169 -7.38 0.17 5.64
C ILE A 169 -8.06 -1.10 5.14
N THR A 170 -8.82 -1.03 4.04
CA THR A 170 -9.47 -2.20 3.46
C THR A 170 -8.47 -3.28 3.07
N ALA A 171 -7.37 -2.89 2.41
CA ALA A 171 -6.32 -3.82 2.01
C ALA A 171 -5.65 -4.46 3.23
N ASP A 172 -5.26 -3.67 4.23
CA ASP A 172 -4.54 -4.15 5.42
C ASP A 172 -5.38 -5.18 6.21
N ILE A 173 -6.68 -4.92 6.39
CA ILE A 173 -7.59 -5.84 7.10
C ILE A 173 -7.65 -7.22 6.42
N ILE A 174 -7.61 -7.26 5.09
CA ILE A 174 -7.67 -8.51 4.32
C ILE A 174 -6.29 -9.17 4.24
N TYR A 175 -5.21 -8.38 4.13
CA TYR A 175 -3.85 -8.90 4.07
C TYR A 175 -3.38 -9.57 5.35
N ILE A 176 -3.79 -9.10 6.53
CA ILE A 176 -3.41 -9.70 7.82
C ILE A 176 -3.73 -11.21 7.86
N PRO A 177 -4.99 -11.67 7.75
CA PRO A 177 -5.29 -13.10 7.79
C PRO A 177 -4.69 -13.86 6.59
N LEU A 178 -4.56 -13.19 5.43
CA LEU A 178 -4.02 -13.80 4.23
C LEU A 178 -2.52 -14.14 4.36
N PHE A 179 -1.70 -13.24 4.90
CA PHE A 179 -0.28 -13.50 5.09
C PHE A 179 -0.02 -14.49 6.22
N VAL A 180 -0.87 -14.52 7.25
CA VAL A 180 -0.85 -15.59 8.25
C VAL A 180 -1.13 -16.94 7.58
N TYR A 181 -2.12 -17.03 6.69
CA TYR A 181 -2.41 -18.25 5.93
C TYR A 181 -1.27 -18.65 4.98
N LYS A 182 -0.59 -17.67 4.36
CA LYS A 182 0.58 -17.89 3.50
C LYS A 182 1.86 -18.24 4.28
N GLY A 183 1.84 -18.24 5.61
CA GLY A 183 2.98 -18.59 6.46
C GLY A 183 4.04 -17.49 6.60
N VAL A 184 3.70 -16.24 6.27
CA VAL A 184 4.62 -15.10 6.27
C VAL A 184 4.33 -14.20 7.48
N GLY A 185 4.76 -14.65 8.67
CA GLY A 185 4.33 -14.10 9.96
C GLY A 185 4.81 -12.67 10.26
N ILE A 186 6.06 -12.33 9.97
CA ILE A 186 6.63 -10.98 10.17
C ILE A 186 5.89 -9.97 9.29
N THR A 187 5.65 -10.33 8.02
CA THR A 187 4.86 -9.50 7.10
C THR A 187 3.42 -9.34 7.60
N ALA A 188 2.78 -10.39 8.13
CA ALA A 188 1.46 -10.24 8.74
C ALA A 188 1.44 -9.25 9.92
N ILE A 189 2.47 -9.28 10.78
CA ILE A 189 2.65 -8.31 11.88
C ILE A 189 2.87 -6.90 11.32
N GLN A 190 3.65 -6.75 10.26
CA GLN A 190 3.82 -5.46 9.58
C GLN A 190 2.49 -4.89 9.09
N TYR A 191 1.63 -5.69 8.46
CA TYR A 191 0.32 -5.22 8.00
C TYR A 191 -0.60 -4.81 9.17
N LEU A 192 -0.47 -5.44 10.34
CA LEU A 192 -1.16 -4.98 11.55
C LEU A 192 -0.65 -3.60 12.02
N ILE A 193 0.66 -3.36 11.93
CA ILE A 193 1.26 -2.05 12.22
C ILE A 193 0.82 -1.02 11.18
N PHE A 194 0.77 -1.38 9.89
CA PHE A 194 0.27 -0.53 8.81
C PHE A 194 -1.16 -0.10 9.07
N LEU A 195 -2.06 -1.04 9.40
CA LEU A 195 -3.46 -0.73 9.70
C LEU A 195 -3.58 0.37 10.76
N THR A 196 -2.80 0.26 11.83
CA THR A 196 -2.76 1.22 12.93
C THR A 196 -2.24 2.59 12.46
N LEU A 197 -1.13 2.61 11.73
CA LEU A 197 -0.52 3.85 11.22
C LEU A 197 -1.38 4.54 10.16
N VAL A 198 -2.00 3.77 9.27
CA VAL A 198 -2.91 4.26 8.24
C VAL A 198 -4.14 4.89 8.88
N TYR A 199 -4.69 4.28 9.94
CA TYR A 199 -5.78 4.88 10.71
C TYR A 199 -5.39 6.26 11.28
N PHE A 200 -4.23 6.37 11.92
CA PHE A 200 -3.75 7.67 12.42
C PHE A 200 -3.44 8.67 11.30
N THR A 201 -2.95 8.19 10.16
CA THR A 201 -2.69 9.02 8.98
C THR A 201 -3.97 9.60 8.43
N LEU A 202 -5.03 8.80 8.28
CA LEU A 202 -6.35 9.25 7.87
C LEU A 202 -6.86 10.36 8.78
N ARG A 203 -6.85 10.13 10.11
CA ARG A 203 -7.29 11.14 11.11
C ARG A 203 -6.52 12.45 10.97
N LYS A 204 -5.19 12.38 10.87
CA LYS A 204 -4.33 13.56 10.74
C LYS A 204 -4.58 14.33 9.45
N TRP A 205 -4.79 13.61 8.35
CA TRP A 205 -5.10 14.23 7.05
C TRP A 205 -6.48 14.89 7.05
N GLN A 206 -7.49 14.30 7.72
CA GLN A 206 -8.80 14.94 7.91
C GLN A 206 -8.68 16.28 8.64
N ILE A 207 -7.91 16.33 9.73
CA ILE A 207 -7.67 17.56 10.50
C ILE A 207 -6.94 18.59 9.65
N THR A 208 -5.91 18.16 8.92
CA THR A 208 -5.10 19.03 8.06
C THR A 208 -5.92 19.64 6.92
N LEU A 209 -6.80 18.86 6.29
CA LEU A 209 -7.69 19.36 5.24
C LEU A 209 -8.63 20.45 5.75
N LYS A 210 -9.23 20.27 6.94
CA LYS A 210 -10.09 21.30 7.55
C LYS A 210 -9.33 22.60 7.78
N ARG A 211 -8.09 22.52 8.29
CA ARG A 211 -7.23 23.70 8.48
C ARG A 211 -6.91 24.43 7.18
N GLN A 212 -6.58 23.68 6.11
CA GLN A 212 -6.31 24.26 4.79
C GLN A 212 -7.52 24.96 4.18
N GLN A 213 -8.74 24.49 4.46
CA GLN A 213 -9.97 25.15 4.01
C GLN A 213 -10.18 26.48 4.73
N ASN A 214 -10.02 26.52 6.05
CA ASN A 214 -10.21 27.74 6.84
C ASN A 214 -9.22 28.85 6.43
N THR A 215 -7.92 28.53 6.31
CA THR A 215 -6.91 29.51 5.88
C THR A 215 -7.19 30.11 4.50
N ASN A 216 -7.74 29.32 3.57
CA ASN A 216 -8.13 29.84 2.26
C ASN A 216 -9.32 30.81 2.35
N VAL A 217 -10.29 30.55 3.23
CA VAL A 217 -11.43 31.44 3.45
C VAL A 217 -10.96 32.76 4.07
N ASP A 218 -10.12 32.70 5.10
CA ASP A 218 -9.57 33.89 5.77
C ASP A 218 -8.80 34.79 4.78
N ASN A 219 -7.99 34.20 3.91
CA ASN A 219 -7.25 34.94 2.88
C ASN A 219 -8.16 35.61 1.84
N ILE A 220 -9.31 35.01 1.51
CA ILE A 220 -10.28 35.61 0.58
C ILE A 220 -10.97 36.81 1.24
N ILE A 221 -11.32 36.70 2.53
CA ILE A 221 -11.94 37.79 3.29
C ILE A 221 -10.99 38.98 3.42
N MET A 222 -9.70 38.74 3.64
CA MET A 222 -8.69 39.82 3.77
C MET A 222 -8.37 40.56 2.47
N LEU A 223 -8.78 40.03 1.31
CA LEU A 223 -8.53 40.62 -0.02
C LEU A 223 -9.74 41.39 -0.58
N ASN A 224 -10.90 41.33 0.08
CA ASN A 224 -12.13 42.06 -0.26
C ASN A 224 -12.38 43.20 0.74
#